data_AF-A0A4R5XKW8-F1
#
_entry.id   AF-A0A4R5XKW8-F1
#
_cell.length_a   1.000
_cell.length_b   1.000
_cell.length_c   1.000
_cell.angle_alpha   90.00
_cell.angle_beta   90.00
_cell.angle_gamma   90.00
#
_symmetry.space_group_name_H-M   'P 1'
#
loop_
_entity.id
_entity.type
_entity.pdbx_description
1 polymer ?
#
loop_
_entity_poly.entity_id
_entity_poly.type
_entity_poly.pdbx_seq_one_letter_code
_entity_poly.pdbx_strand_id
1 'polypeptide(L)'
;MELNLESNARIRDLLRSKVGDRIGVITSNGAFITGFIAKVKGNILTLATAVTHVQGRRRFAAVAFISIDDIIAIVFDPEQLIDPE
;
A
#
# COMPACT_ATOMS: atom_id res chain seq x y z
N MET A 1 -16.09 -17.80 0.88
CA MET A 1 -15.40 -16.86 1.80
C MET A 1 -13.95 -17.29 2.08
N GLU A 2 -13.61 -18.57 2.01
CA GLU A 2 -12.25 -19.11 2.23
C GLU A 2 -11.20 -18.64 1.20
N LEU A 3 -11.57 -18.49 -0.08
CA LEU A 3 -10.68 -17.99 -1.15
C LEU A 3 -10.09 -16.59 -0.88
N ASN A 4 -10.84 -15.74 -0.16
CA ASN A 4 -10.40 -14.39 0.19
C ASN A 4 -9.38 -14.43 1.34
N LEU A 5 -9.56 -15.35 2.29
CA LEU A 5 -8.68 -15.51 3.45
C LEU A 5 -7.29 -16.04 3.05
N GLU A 6 -7.21 -17.02 2.15
CA GLU A 6 -5.94 -17.53 1.64
C GLU A 6 -5.18 -16.49 0.81
N SER A 7 -5.90 -15.74 -0.03
CA SER A 7 -5.33 -14.64 -0.82
C SER A 7 -4.77 -13.55 0.10
N ASN A 8 -5.51 -13.17 1.14
CA ASN A 8 -5.06 -12.21 2.14
C ASN A 8 -3.87 -12.71 2.97
N ALA A 9 -3.78 -14.01 3.26
CA ALA A 9 -2.59 -14.58 3.90
C ALA A 9 -1.35 -14.43 3.03
N ARG A 10 -1.44 -14.77 1.74
CA ARG A 10 -0.32 -14.63 0.79
C ARG A 10 0.11 -13.17 0.62
N ILE A 11 -0.84 -12.24 0.50
CA ILE A 11 -0.53 -10.82 0.41
C ILE A 11 0.18 -10.33 1.67
N ARG A 12 -0.26 -10.74 2.86
CA ARG A 12 0.39 -10.41 4.13
C ARG A 12 1.82 -10.92 4.18
N ASP A 13 2.05 -12.16 3.78
CA ASP A 13 3.38 -12.75 3.83
C ASP A 13 4.32 -12.11 2.80
N LEU A 14 3.82 -11.79 1.60
CA LEU A 14 4.53 -11.00 0.61
C LEU A 14 4.93 -9.62 1.17
N LEU A 15 3.97 -8.85 1.69
CA LEU A 15 4.24 -7.52 2.25
C LEU A 15 5.20 -7.59 3.45
N ARG A 16 5.13 -8.64 4.28
CA ARG A 16 6.07 -8.86 5.39
C ARG A 16 7.50 -9.10 4.91
N SER A 17 7.67 -9.87 3.83
CA SER A 17 8.99 -10.10 3.23
C SER A 17 9.62 -8.86 2.58
N LYS A 18 8.83 -7.78 2.47
CA LYS A 18 9.18 -6.52 1.81
C LYS A 18 9.25 -5.34 2.79
N VAL A 19 9.27 -5.60 4.09
CA VAL A 19 9.46 -4.55 5.11
C VAL A 19 10.77 -3.80 4.84
N GLY A 20 10.69 -2.47 4.77
CA GLY A 20 11.79 -1.59 4.36
C GLY A 20 11.72 -1.14 2.90
N ASP A 21 11.04 -1.88 2.03
CA ASP A 21 10.91 -1.52 0.61
C ASP A 21 9.88 -0.39 0.44
N ARG A 22 10.10 0.44 -0.59
CA ARG A 22 9.12 1.44 -1.02
C ARG A 22 8.09 0.76 -1.92
N ILE A 23 6.81 0.97 -1.63
CA ILE A 23 5.71 0.48 -2.48
C ILE A 23 4.68 1.57 -2.73
N GLY A 24 3.87 1.36 -3.75
CA GLY A 24 2.59 2.02 -3.96
C GLY A 24 1.44 1.06 -3.72
N VAL A 25 0.34 1.55 -3.18
CA VAL A 25 -0.91 0.80 -3.07
C VAL A 25 -2.06 1.62 -3.63
N ILE A 26 -2.92 0.97 -4.40
CA ILE A 26 -4.18 1.55 -4.88
C ILE A 26 -5.28 1.00 -4.00
N THR A 27 -6.02 1.90 -3.35
CA THR A 27 -7.13 1.53 -2.46
C THR A 27 -8.48 1.57 -3.16
N SER A 28 -9.47 0.91 -2.57
CA SER A 28 -10.86 0.80 -3.07
C SER A 28 -11.55 2.13 -3.31
N ASN A 29 -11.16 3.18 -2.59
CA ASN A 29 -11.64 4.55 -2.77
C ASN A 29 -10.90 5.34 -3.89
N GLY A 30 -10.00 4.69 -4.64
CA GLY A 30 -9.26 5.30 -5.74
C GLY A 30 -8.05 6.15 -5.31
N ALA A 31 -7.61 6.07 -4.05
CA ALA A 31 -6.38 6.72 -3.62
C ALA A 31 -5.15 5.88 -4.01
N PHE A 32 -4.10 6.55 -4.47
CA PHE A 32 -2.78 5.94 -4.66
C PHE A 32 -1.84 6.40 -3.55
N ILE A 33 -1.44 5.49 -2.67
CA ILE A 33 -0.64 5.79 -1.49
C ILE A 33 0.73 5.13 -1.66
N THR A 34 1.79 5.93 -1.59
CA THR A 34 3.17 5.43 -1.69
C THR A 34 3.90 5.63 -0.38
N GLY A 35 4.79 4.72 -0.01
CA GLY A 35 5.63 4.85 1.18
C GLY A 35 6.47 3.60 1.43
N PHE A 36 7.29 3.62 2.47
CA PHE A 36 8.08 2.46 2.87
C PHE A 36 7.27 1.54 3.76
N ILE A 37 7.32 0.23 3.53
CA ILE A 37 6.64 -0.74 4.39
C ILE A 37 7.33 -0.74 5.75
N ALA A 38 6.66 -0.16 6.76
CA ALA A 38 7.17 -0.13 8.12
C ALA A 38 6.79 -1.40 8.88
N LYS A 39 5.57 -1.90 8.69
CA LYS A 39 5.04 -3.07 9.40
C LYS A 39 3.80 -3.65 8.72
N VAL A 40 3.60 -4.95 8.88
CA VAL A 40 2.33 -5.62 8.58
C VAL A 40 1.86 -6.36 9.83
N LYS A 41 0.75 -5.92 10.44
CA LYS A 41 0.19 -6.52 11.65
C LYS A 41 -1.29 -6.83 11.46
N GLY A 42 -1.65 -8.10 11.62
CA GLY A 42 -3.04 -8.54 11.37
C GLY A 42 -3.42 -8.24 9.93
N ASN A 43 -4.46 -7.43 9.74
CA ASN A 43 -4.94 -6.98 8.43
C ASN A 43 -4.50 -5.56 8.05
N ILE A 44 -3.56 -4.97 8.81
CA ILE A 44 -3.14 -3.59 8.61
C ILE A 44 -1.72 -3.57 8.05
N LEU A 45 -1.56 -2.91 6.92
CA LEU A 45 -0.29 -2.45 6.36
C LEU A 45 0.01 -1.05 6.92
N THR A 46 1.21 -0.86 7.45
CA THR A 46 1.71 0.43 7.90
C THR A 46 2.79 0.91 6.94
N LEU A 47 2.56 2.08 6.34
CA LEU A 47 3.55 2.76 5.49
C LEU A 47 4.15 3.95 6.24
N ALA A 48 5.48 4.08 6.21
CA ALA A 48 6.21 5.26 6.65
C ALA A 48 6.43 6.23 5.48
N THR A 49 6.57 7.52 5.80
CA THR A 49 6.73 8.64 4.85
C THR A 49 5.73 8.55 3.71
N ALA A 50 4.46 8.39 4.07
CA ALA A 50 3.40 8.11 3.13
C ALA A 50 3.00 9.37 2.34
N VAL A 51 2.85 9.22 1.03
CA VAL A 51 2.30 10.25 0.15
C VAL A 51 1.04 9.70 -0.48
N THR A 52 -0.08 10.37 -0.27
CA THR A 52 -1.38 10.01 -0.83
C THR A 52 -1.68 10.90 -2.03
N HIS A 53 -2.05 10.28 -3.14
CA HIS A 53 -2.48 10.92 -4.37
C HIS A 53 -3.97 10.63 -4.58
N VAL A 54 -4.78 11.69 -4.65
CA VAL A 54 -6.22 11.60 -4.94
C VAL A 54 -6.57 12.76 -5.86
N GLN A 55 -7.10 12.46 -7.06
CA GLN A 55 -7.59 13.46 -8.01
C GLN A 55 -6.58 14.61 -8.26
N GLY A 56 -5.31 14.26 -8.50
CA GLY A 56 -4.22 15.23 -8.74
C GLY A 56 -3.71 15.97 -7.50
N ARG A 57 -4.29 15.74 -6.31
CA ARG A 57 -3.80 16.32 -5.05
C ARG A 57 -2.85 15.37 -4.35
N ARG A 58 -1.74 15.91 -3.84
CA ARG A 58 -0.74 15.19 -3.05
C ARG A 58 -0.85 15.59 -1.58
N ARG A 59 -0.87 14.62 -0.67
CA ARG A 59 -0.83 14.85 0.78
C ARG A 59 0.22 13.96 1.43
N PHE A 60 1.13 14.59 2.17
CA PHE A 60 2.12 13.88 2.98
C PHE A 60 1.56 13.53 4.36
N ALA A 61 1.91 12.34 4.84
CA ALA A 61 1.74 11.92 6.22
C ALA A 61 2.99 11.13 6.66
N ALA A 62 3.43 11.32 7.91
CA ALA A 62 4.56 10.56 8.43
C ALA A 62 4.29 9.05 8.43
N VAL A 63 3.03 8.66 8.68
CA VAL A 63 2.57 7.27 8.70
C VAL A 63 1.18 7.17 8.08
N ALA A 64 0.94 6.12 7.30
CA ALA A 64 -0.39 5.70 6.85
C ALA A 64 -0.70 4.28 7.31
N PHE A 65 -1.96 4.05 7.70
CA PHE A 65 -2.48 2.74 8.08
C PHE A 65 -3.52 2.33 7.05
N ILE A 66 -3.34 1.17 6.44
CA ILE A 66 -4.13 0.73 5.29
C ILE A 66 -4.64 -0.68 5.57
N SER A 67 -5.96 -0.87 5.48
CA SER A 67 -6.53 -2.21 5.55
C SER A 67 -6.13 -2.97 4.29
N ILE A 68 -5.66 -4.21 4.44
CA ILE A 68 -5.31 -5.06 3.30
C ILE A 68 -6.55 -5.39 2.47
N ASP A 69 -7.72 -5.46 3.09
CA ASP A 69 -9.00 -5.64 2.38
C ASP A 69 -9.37 -4.45 1.48
N ASP A 70 -8.80 -3.26 1.74
CA ASP A 70 -9.03 -2.07 0.92
C ASP A 70 -8.04 -1.98 -0.25
N ILE A 71 -7.02 -2.84 -0.32
CA ILE A 71 -5.99 -2.79 -1.36
C ILE A 71 -6.49 -3.52 -2.60
N ILE A 72 -6.60 -2.78 -3.72
CA ILE A 72 -6.90 -3.35 -5.04
C ILE A 72 -5.62 -3.81 -5.74
N ALA A 73 -4.53 -3.04 -5.60
CA ALA A 73 -3.27 -3.33 -6.26
C ALA A 73 -2.07 -2.85 -5.44
N ILE A 74 -0.94 -3.56 -5.58
CA ILE A 74 0.36 -3.21 -5.01
C ILE A 74 1.34 -3.00 -6.16
N VAL A 75 2.11 -1.91 -6.08
CA VAL A 75 3.13 -1.52 -7.07
C VAL A 75 4.48 -1.50 -6.36
N PHE A 76 5.43 -2.32 -6.81
CA PHE A 76 6.76 -2.44 -6.18
C PHE A 76 7.77 -1.38 -6.65
N ASP A 77 7.47 -0.66 -7.75
CA ASP A 77 8.27 0.45 -8.28
C ASP A 77 7.38 1.68 -8.56
N PRO A 78 6.85 2.33 -7.51
CA PRO A 78 5.80 3.34 -7.68
C PRO A 78 6.28 4.64 -8.34
N GLU A 79 7.58 4.87 -8.45
CA GLU A 79 8.16 6.10 -8.99
C GLU A 79 7.84 6.30 -10.48
N GLN A 80 7.61 5.21 -11.22
CA GLN A 80 7.22 5.26 -12.64
C GLN A 80 5.76 5.72 -12.86
N LEU A 81 4.94 5.78 -11.81
CA LEU A 81 3.51 6.14 -11.91
C LEU A 81 3.20 7.56 -11.44
N ILE A 82 4.14 8.24 -10.79
CA ILE A 82 3.89 9.53 -10.11
C ILE A 82 4.15 10.72 -11.04
N ASP A 83 4.99 10.56 -12.07
CA ASP A 83 5.23 11.53 -13.14
C ASP A 83 5.38 10.79 -14.48
N PRO A 84 4.30 10.65 -15.30
CA PRO A 84 4.48 10.73 -16.74
C PRO A 84 4.82 12.20 -17.04
N GLU A 85 5.87 12.45 -17.82
CA GLU A 85 6.32 13.81 -18.21
C GLU A 85 5.21 14.87 -18.40
#